data_AF-A0A496UFW4-F1
#
_entry.id   AF-A0A496UFW4-F1
#
_cell.length_a   1.000
_cell.length_b   1.000
_cell.length_c   1.000
_cell.angle_alpha   90.00
_cell.angle_beta   90.00
_cell.angle_gamma   90.00
#
_symmetry.space_group_name_H-M   'P 1'
#
loop_
_entity.id
_entity.type
_entity.pdbx_description
1 polymer ?
#
loop_
_entity_poly.entity_id
_entity_poly.type
_entity_poly.pdbx_seq_one_letter_code
_entity_poly.pdbx_strand_id
1 'polypeptide(L)'
;MNKAKWFIPLITIAVTLIMISCGDDENPTSPGDNPAASILSATSGATNSVFASWSICPDNDFSQYNLYRSTSSGISANPPSSPVSTTSNATDTTFSDTGLMWSETYYYAVQTRNTGNNTTWSNEVQVVIADSGSSSGYLTCYEIQGQQEDSPFEGQTVSVTGIVTADPNDYTAVSTSTYGALADAGGGPWSGLLMYGSDLAGLQRGDSVTVTGVVDEYYGMTELKYPISYVVHSTGHTLPAPEPMITGDLATSLNPEQWESVFVTVSDLDVTQVGLPYYTWAFDDGSGECYAGTMGDFSYVPAVGDTISDFTGLLWYSRDNFKIQPRDDYDIII
;
A
#
# COMPACT_ATOMS: atom_id res chain seq x y z
N MET A 1 -10.59 12.18 -35.76
CA MET A 1 -9.41 11.31 -35.97
C MET A 1 -8.27 11.89 -35.16
N ASN A 2 -7.98 11.31 -34.00
CA ASN A 2 -6.69 11.40 -33.31
C ASN A 2 -6.68 10.26 -32.28
N LYS A 3 -6.02 9.16 -32.63
CA LYS A 3 -5.83 8.02 -31.72
C LYS A 3 -4.66 8.38 -30.80
N ALA A 4 -4.96 8.72 -29.55
CA ALA A 4 -3.95 8.81 -28.52
C ALA A 4 -3.35 7.42 -28.30
N LYS A 5 -2.04 7.29 -28.53
CA LYS A 5 -1.29 6.08 -28.21
C LYS A 5 -1.04 6.09 -26.71
N TRP A 6 -1.75 5.24 -25.97
CA TRP A 6 -1.47 4.96 -24.58
C TRP A 6 -0.11 4.23 -24.50
N PHE A 7 0.87 4.88 -23.88
CA PHE A 7 2.12 4.25 -23.46
C PHE A 7 1.82 3.46 -22.19
N ILE A 8 1.75 2.14 -22.31
CA ILE A 8 1.83 1.24 -21.15
C ILE A 8 3.33 1.15 -20.82
N PRO A 9 3.80 1.53 -19.62
CA PRO A 9 5.19 1.32 -19.26
C PRO A 9 5.43 -0.18 -19.18
N LEU A 10 6.10 -0.71 -20.20
CA LEU A 10 6.62 -2.07 -20.21
C LEU A 10 7.78 -2.10 -19.21
N ILE A 11 7.51 -2.49 -17.96
CA ILE A 11 8.58 -2.83 -17.01
C ILE A 11 9.29 -4.04 -17.62
N THR A 12 10.40 -3.75 -18.29
CA THR A 12 11.23 -4.77 -18.93
C THR A 12 12.07 -5.38 -17.82
N ILE A 13 11.56 -6.42 -17.16
CA ILE A 13 12.36 -7.23 -16.25
C ILE A 13 13.43 -7.90 -17.12
N ALA A 14 14.67 -7.46 -16.97
CA ALA A 14 15.81 -8.07 -17.61
C ALA A 14 15.99 -9.49 -17.02
N VAL A 15 15.39 -10.48 -17.68
CA VAL A 15 15.68 -11.90 -17.44
C VAL A 15 17.13 -12.13 -17.83
N THR A 16 18.02 -12.03 -16.85
CA THR A 16 19.42 -12.37 -17.05
C THR A 16 19.47 -13.89 -17.09
N LEU A 17 19.46 -14.44 -18.31
CA LEU A 17 19.68 -15.86 -18.55
C LEU A 17 21.13 -16.18 -18.18
N ILE A 18 21.37 -16.50 -16.90
CA ILE A 18 22.68 -16.95 -16.43
C ILE A 18 22.85 -18.40 -16.91
N MET A 19 23.30 -18.56 -18.15
CA MET A 19 23.79 -19.84 -18.67
C MET A 19 25.20 -20.06 -18.11
N ILE A 20 25.30 -20.57 -16.88
CA ILE A 20 26.55 -21.20 -16.43
C ILE A 20 26.58 -22.58 -17.10
N SER A 21 27.20 -22.63 -18.28
CA SER A 21 27.73 -23.88 -18.83
C SER A 21 28.99 -24.21 -18.02
N CYS A 22 28.83 -25.07 -17.02
CA CYS A 22 29.95 -25.79 -16.41
C CYS A 22 29.60 -27.27 -16.37
N GLY A 23 30.28 -28.04 -17.22
CA GLY A 23 30.73 -29.42 -16.98
C GLY A 23 29.72 -30.43 -16.46
N ASP A 24 29.14 -31.17 -17.40
CA ASP A 24 28.61 -32.52 -17.27
C ASP A 24 29.64 -33.41 -16.54
N ASP A 25 29.43 -33.75 -15.27
CA ASP A 25 30.23 -34.76 -14.55
C ASP A 25 29.48 -36.09 -14.36
N GLU A 26 28.22 -36.20 -14.81
CA GLU A 26 27.43 -37.41 -14.52
C GLU A 26 27.05 -38.23 -15.76
N ASN A 27 27.56 -39.46 -15.73
CA ASN A 27 27.39 -40.52 -16.71
C ASN A 27 25.88 -40.86 -16.87
N PRO A 28 25.31 -40.89 -18.10
CA PRO A 28 23.86 -40.87 -18.36
C PRO A 28 23.06 -42.15 -17.99
N THR A 29 23.55 -43.01 -17.09
CA THR A 29 22.94 -44.32 -16.83
C THR A 29 22.82 -44.74 -15.36
N SER A 30 23.06 -43.87 -14.37
CA SER A 30 22.85 -44.23 -12.96
C SER A 30 22.01 -43.20 -12.22
N PRO A 31 20.87 -43.57 -11.60
CA PRO A 31 20.05 -42.69 -10.76
C PRO A 31 20.72 -42.34 -9.41
N GLY A 32 22.05 -42.29 -9.36
CA GLY A 32 22.83 -42.40 -8.11
C GLY A 32 22.86 -41.13 -7.27
N ASP A 33 22.89 -39.96 -7.90
CA ASP A 33 23.22 -38.71 -7.23
C ASP A 33 22.07 -37.71 -7.20
N ASN A 34 22.20 -36.70 -6.35
CA ASN A 34 21.23 -35.63 -6.22
C ASN A 34 21.35 -34.67 -7.41
N PRO A 35 20.22 -34.13 -7.92
CA PRO A 35 20.29 -33.15 -9.00
C PRO A 35 20.98 -31.86 -8.57
N ALA A 36 21.51 -31.09 -9.52
CA ALA A 36 22.07 -29.77 -9.29
C ALA A 36 21.01 -28.82 -8.70
N ALA A 37 21.44 -28.03 -7.71
CA ALA A 37 20.56 -27.06 -7.06
C ALA A 37 20.21 -25.91 -8.02
N SER A 38 18.93 -25.55 -8.08
CA SER A 38 18.50 -24.33 -8.76
C SER A 38 18.86 -23.09 -7.91
N ILE A 39 19.10 -21.96 -8.57
CA ILE A 39 19.18 -20.64 -7.92
C ILE A 39 17.84 -19.94 -8.14
N LEU A 40 17.12 -19.64 -7.06
CA LEU A 40 15.81 -19.00 -7.07
C LEU A 40 15.93 -17.49 -6.82
N SER A 41 15.17 -16.72 -7.60
CA SER A 41 14.85 -15.32 -7.35
C SER A 41 13.33 -15.17 -7.31
N ALA A 42 12.81 -14.37 -6.38
CA ALA A 42 11.40 -14.04 -6.29
C ALA A 42 11.23 -12.59 -5.85
N THR A 43 10.27 -11.89 -6.45
CA THR A 43 9.97 -10.48 -6.18
C THR A 43 8.47 -10.26 -6.13
N SER A 44 7.98 -9.45 -5.18
CA SER A 44 6.59 -9.02 -5.18
C SER A 44 6.31 -8.12 -6.39
N GLY A 45 5.10 -8.26 -6.94
CA GLY A 45 4.58 -7.38 -7.97
C GLY A 45 3.99 -6.09 -7.37
N ALA A 46 3.52 -5.21 -8.25
CA ALA A 46 2.70 -4.04 -7.87
C ALA A 46 1.27 -4.43 -7.44
N THR A 47 0.94 -5.72 -7.55
CA THR A 47 -0.32 -6.33 -7.15
C THR A 47 -0.05 -7.33 -6.02
N ASN A 48 -1.08 -7.97 -5.47
CA ASN A 48 -0.92 -9.07 -4.50
C ASN A 48 -0.41 -10.38 -5.16
N SER A 49 0.77 -10.30 -5.77
CA SER A 49 1.40 -11.38 -6.53
C SER A 49 2.91 -11.41 -6.30
N VAL A 50 3.50 -12.56 -6.60
CA VAL A 50 4.95 -12.77 -6.63
C VAL A 50 5.33 -13.37 -7.97
N PHE A 51 6.34 -12.78 -8.60
CA PHE A 51 7.01 -13.38 -9.76
C PHE A 51 8.25 -14.12 -9.27
N ALA A 52 8.27 -15.44 -9.47
CA ALA A 52 9.40 -16.31 -9.17
C ALA A 52 10.08 -16.78 -10.45
N SER A 53 11.41 -16.86 -10.43
CA SER A 53 12.21 -17.42 -11.51
C SER A 53 13.42 -18.18 -10.95
N TRP A 54 13.83 -19.26 -11.62
CA TRP A 54 14.97 -20.06 -11.16
C TRP A 54 15.89 -20.50 -12.31
N SER A 55 17.13 -20.88 -11.98
CA SER A 55 18.08 -21.39 -12.98
C SER A 55 17.69 -22.77 -13.50
N ILE A 56 17.95 -23.02 -14.78
CA ILE A 56 17.79 -24.35 -15.39
C ILE A 56 18.76 -25.35 -14.73
N CYS A 57 18.30 -26.58 -14.53
CA CYS A 57 19.08 -27.71 -14.05
C CYS A 57 19.86 -28.26 -15.24
N PRO A 58 21.20 -28.31 -15.20
CA PRO A 58 22.01 -28.80 -16.31
C PRO A 58 21.95 -30.33 -16.48
N ASP A 59 21.47 -31.06 -15.47
CA ASP A 59 21.55 -32.51 -15.43
C ASP A 59 20.65 -33.17 -16.47
N ASN A 60 21.20 -34.13 -17.20
CA ASN A 60 20.50 -34.85 -18.27
C ASN A 60 19.37 -35.76 -17.76
N ASP A 61 19.38 -36.09 -16.46
CA ASP A 61 18.41 -36.95 -15.79
C ASP A 61 17.36 -36.15 -15.01
N PHE A 62 17.25 -34.83 -15.26
CA PHE A 62 16.19 -33.98 -14.73
C PHE A 62 14.80 -34.60 -14.95
N SER A 63 13.95 -34.50 -13.93
CA SER A 63 12.58 -35.02 -13.97
C SER A 63 11.54 -33.92 -13.76
N GLN A 64 11.69 -33.11 -12.72
CA GLN A 64 10.72 -32.04 -12.43
C GLN A 64 11.26 -30.97 -11.48
N TYR A 65 10.64 -29.79 -11.54
CA TYR A 65 10.66 -28.77 -10.50
C TYR A 65 9.37 -28.79 -9.70
N ASN A 66 9.49 -28.57 -8.40
CA ASN A 66 8.39 -28.29 -7.48
C ASN A 66 8.68 -26.96 -6.76
N LEU A 67 7.93 -25.91 -7.07
CA LEU A 67 8.00 -24.63 -6.35
C LEU A 67 7.11 -24.69 -5.12
N TYR A 68 7.66 -24.42 -3.95
CA TYR A 68 6.96 -24.38 -2.68
C TYR A 68 6.84 -22.94 -2.18
N ARG A 69 5.73 -22.66 -1.49
CA ARG A 69 5.46 -21.41 -0.78
C ARG A 69 5.08 -21.70 0.66
N SER A 70 5.56 -20.90 1.61
CA SER A 70 5.19 -20.97 3.03
C SER A 70 5.08 -19.58 3.64
N THR A 71 4.32 -19.41 4.72
CA THR A 71 4.34 -18.20 5.57
C THR A 71 5.37 -18.30 6.70
N SER A 72 6.01 -19.46 6.83
CA SER A 72 7.11 -19.73 7.77
C SER A 72 8.40 -20.06 7.01
N SER A 73 9.52 -19.51 7.47
CA SER A 73 10.85 -19.80 6.93
C SER A 73 11.26 -21.27 7.13
N GLY A 74 12.21 -21.75 6.33
CA GLY A 74 12.80 -23.08 6.51
C GLY A 74 12.06 -24.18 5.76
N ILE A 75 11.57 -23.89 4.55
CA ILE A 75 10.84 -24.82 3.69
C ILE A 75 11.62 -26.12 3.47
N SER A 76 12.94 -26.06 3.30
CA SER A 76 13.75 -27.27 3.07
C SER A 76 13.75 -28.24 4.27
N ALA A 77 13.55 -27.73 5.49
CA ALA A 77 13.48 -28.53 6.71
C ALA A 77 12.05 -28.99 7.02
N ASN A 78 11.05 -28.19 6.69
CA ASN A 78 9.63 -28.50 6.91
C ASN A 78 8.78 -28.06 5.71
N PRO A 79 8.82 -28.82 4.60
CA PRO A 79 8.15 -28.40 3.37
C PRO A 79 6.63 -28.51 3.48
N PRO A 80 5.87 -27.58 2.86
CA PRO A 80 4.43 -27.74 2.68
C PRO A 80 4.09 -29.07 1.98
N SER A 81 2.87 -29.59 2.22
CA SER A 81 2.44 -30.88 1.67
C SER A 81 2.28 -30.89 0.15
N SER A 82 2.07 -29.74 -0.47
CA SER A 82 1.94 -29.58 -1.91
C SER A 82 2.69 -28.36 -2.41
N PRO A 83 3.35 -28.45 -3.59
CA PRO A 83 3.91 -27.27 -4.24
C PRO A 83 2.81 -26.36 -4.78
N VAL A 84 3.13 -25.06 -4.94
CA VAL A 84 2.27 -24.09 -5.64
C VAL A 84 2.40 -24.20 -7.16
N SER A 85 3.49 -24.78 -7.66
CA SER A 85 3.69 -25.10 -9.07
C SER A 85 4.58 -26.33 -9.25
N THR A 86 4.24 -27.17 -10.22
CA THR A 86 5.06 -28.32 -10.64
C THR A 86 5.16 -28.32 -12.15
N THR A 87 6.38 -28.48 -12.67
CA THR A 87 6.62 -28.61 -14.10
C THR A 87 7.70 -29.65 -14.36
N SER A 88 7.49 -30.48 -15.38
CA SER A 88 8.47 -31.44 -15.88
C SER A 88 9.21 -30.94 -17.13
N ASN A 89 8.96 -29.69 -17.53
CA ASN A 89 9.69 -29.06 -18.62
C ASN A 89 10.88 -28.28 -18.04
N ALA A 90 12.11 -28.74 -18.33
CA ALA A 90 13.34 -28.14 -17.79
C ALA A 90 13.51 -26.65 -18.13
N THR A 91 12.90 -26.15 -19.20
CA THR A 91 13.00 -24.74 -19.59
C THR A 91 11.90 -23.86 -18.97
N ASP A 92 10.87 -24.47 -18.39
CA ASP A 92 9.78 -23.77 -17.71
C ASP A 92 10.25 -23.39 -16.31
N THR A 93 10.83 -22.20 -16.21
CA THR A 93 11.65 -21.74 -15.06
C THR A 93 11.10 -20.49 -14.40
N THR A 94 9.83 -20.18 -14.63
CA THR A 94 9.18 -18.99 -14.11
C THR A 94 7.78 -19.32 -13.62
N PHE A 95 7.31 -18.62 -12.59
CA PHE A 95 5.96 -18.76 -12.08
C PHE A 95 5.44 -17.42 -11.55
N SER A 96 4.17 -17.13 -11.84
CA SER A 96 3.45 -15.98 -11.28
C SER A 96 2.45 -16.49 -10.25
N ASP A 97 2.76 -16.29 -8.98
CA ASP A 97 1.85 -16.58 -7.87
C ASP A 97 0.94 -15.37 -7.64
N THR A 98 -0.38 -15.56 -7.60
CA THR A 98 -1.37 -14.46 -7.58
C THR A 98 -2.43 -14.70 -6.52
N GLY A 99 -3.08 -13.65 -6.05
CA GLY A 99 -4.14 -13.76 -5.04
C GLY A 99 -3.58 -14.00 -3.64
N LEU A 100 -2.37 -13.47 -3.39
CA LEU A 100 -1.75 -13.49 -2.08
C LEU A 100 -2.44 -12.47 -1.16
N MET A 101 -2.25 -12.63 0.14
CA MET A 101 -2.75 -11.66 1.11
C MET A 101 -1.82 -10.44 1.13
N TRP A 102 -2.41 -9.24 1.27
CA TRP A 102 -1.65 -8.00 1.44
C TRP A 102 -0.90 -8.02 2.77
N SER A 103 0.21 -7.28 2.85
CA SER A 103 1.09 -7.23 4.02
C SER A 103 1.69 -8.58 4.48
N GLU A 104 1.41 -9.69 3.80
CA GLU A 104 1.89 -11.00 4.25
C GLU A 104 3.31 -11.30 3.77
N THR A 105 4.06 -11.99 4.63
CA THR A 105 5.40 -12.48 4.30
C THR A 105 5.33 -13.92 3.81
N TYR A 106 5.86 -14.15 2.62
CA TYR A 106 5.97 -15.48 2.02
C TYR A 106 7.43 -15.86 1.80
N TYR A 107 7.70 -17.14 1.93
CA TYR A 107 8.98 -17.78 1.63
C TYR A 107 8.77 -18.70 0.44
N TYR A 108 9.73 -18.72 -0.48
CA TYR A 108 9.71 -19.56 -1.67
C TYR A 108 10.99 -20.38 -1.77
N ALA A 109 10.87 -21.64 -2.19
CA ALA A 109 11.98 -22.51 -2.52
C ALA A 109 11.58 -23.50 -3.63
N VAL A 110 12.52 -23.85 -4.50
CA VAL A 110 12.33 -24.86 -5.56
C VAL A 110 13.01 -26.15 -5.14
N GLN A 111 12.29 -27.26 -5.19
CA GLN A 111 12.86 -28.61 -5.14
C GLN A 111 13.02 -29.13 -6.56
N THR A 112 14.26 -29.43 -6.94
CA THR A 112 14.59 -30.10 -8.20
C THR A 112 14.64 -31.60 -7.94
N ARG A 113 14.04 -32.41 -8.82
CA ARG A 113 14.02 -33.87 -8.75
C ARG A 113 14.55 -34.47 -10.05
N ASN A 114 15.32 -35.54 -9.95
CA ASN A 114 15.77 -36.33 -11.11
C ASN A 114 14.95 -37.62 -11.30
N THR A 115 15.23 -38.35 -12.38
CA THR A 115 14.54 -39.62 -12.70
C THR A 115 14.78 -40.73 -11.67
N GLY A 116 15.86 -40.62 -10.86
CA GLY A 116 16.15 -41.47 -9.72
C GLY A 116 15.32 -41.20 -8.47
N ASN A 117 14.50 -40.13 -8.47
CA ASN A 117 13.76 -39.61 -7.32
C ASN A 117 14.60 -38.94 -6.24
N ASN A 118 15.88 -38.67 -6.50
CA ASN A 118 16.70 -37.83 -5.65
C ASN A 118 16.29 -36.37 -5.81
N THR A 119 16.49 -35.57 -4.76
CA THR A 119 16.01 -34.18 -4.72
C THR A 119 17.04 -33.23 -4.13
N THR A 120 17.07 -32.01 -4.66
CA THR A 120 17.88 -30.91 -4.13
C THR A 120 17.05 -29.63 -4.03
N TRP A 121 17.23 -28.90 -2.94
CA TRP A 121 16.59 -27.60 -2.71
C TRP A 121 17.43 -26.44 -3.25
N SER A 122 16.75 -25.41 -3.76
CA SER A 122 17.36 -24.10 -4.02
C SER A 122 17.68 -23.35 -2.72
N ASN A 123 18.25 -22.15 -2.85
CA ASN A 123 18.11 -21.13 -1.80
C ASN A 123 16.63 -20.83 -1.52
N GLU A 124 16.35 -20.34 -0.31
CA GLU A 124 15.04 -19.80 0.07
C GLU A 124 15.02 -18.28 -0.16
N VAL A 125 13.91 -17.76 -0.68
CA VAL A 125 13.69 -16.33 -0.90
C VAL A 125 12.51 -15.86 -0.08
N GLN A 126 12.70 -14.83 0.73
CA GLN A 126 11.63 -14.13 1.45
C GLN A 126 11.08 -13.00 0.57
N VAL A 127 9.75 -12.89 0.51
CA VAL A 127 9.05 -11.83 -0.22
C VAL A 127 7.92 -11.30 0.66
N VAL A 128 7.84 -9.98 0.80
CA VAL A 128 6.74 -9.29 1.49
C VAL A 128 5.80 -8.72 0.43
N ILE A 129 4.51 -8.97 0.58
CA ILE A 129 3.48 -8.32 -0.24
C ILE A 129 3.25 -6.93 0.33
N ALA A 130 3.12 -5.93 -0.55
CA ALA A 130 2.86 -4.55 -0.15
C ALA A 130 1.59 -4.43 0.71
N ASP A 131 1.44 -3.32 1.43
CA ASP A 131 0.24 -3.06 2.24
C ASP A 131 -0.93 -2.53 1.40
N SER A 132 -0.63 -2.07 0.18
CA SER A 132 -1.60 -1.58 -0.80
C SER A 132 -1.12 -1.83 -2.23
N GLY A 133 -2.08 -1.90 -3.16
CA GLY A 133 -1.78 -2.00 -4.59
C GLY A 133 -3.03 -2.32 -5.42
N SER A 134 -2.88 -2.16 -6.74
CA SER A 134 -3.95 -2.47 -7.68
C SER A 134 -3.94 -3.95 -8.03
N SER A 135 -5.08 -4.63 -7.99
CA SER A 135 -5.21 -5.98 -8.52
C SER A 135 -6.64 -6.28 -8.94
N SER A 136 -6.92 -7.47 -9.49
CA SER A 136 -8.27 -7.81 -9.92
C SER A 136 -9.25 -7.77 -8.74
N GLY A 137 -10.09 -6.74 -8.70
CA GLY A 137 -11.09 -6.51 -7.65
C GLY A 137 -10.64 -5.62 -6.49
N TYR A 138 -9.43 -5.06 -6.55
CA TYR A 138 -8.88 -4.15 -5.52
C TYR A 138 -8.24 -2.93 -6.18
N LEU A 139 -8.49 -1.76 -5.61
CA LEU A 139 -7.95 -0.48 -6.05
C LEU A 139 -7.03 0.12 -4.99
N THR A 140 -6.15 1.00 -5.44
CA THR A 140 -5.41 1.96 -4.61
C THR A 140 -6.26 3.20 -4.33
N CYS A 141 -5.89 3.96 -3.30
CA CYS A 141 -6.47 5.29 -3.07
C CYS A 141 -6.21 6.19 -4.29
N TYR A 142 -5.00 6.15 -4.84
CA TYR A 142 -4.61 6.85 -6.06
C TYR A 142 -5.54 6.57 -7.23
N GLU A 143 -5.89 5.31 -7.49
CA GLU A 143 -6.84 4.99 -8.57
C GLU A 143 -8.25 5.52 -8.28
N ILE A 144 -8.73 5.41 -7.04
CA ILE A 144 -10.05 5.93 -6.66
C ILE A 144 -10.10 7.43 -6.83
N GLN A 145 -9.09 8.17 -6.38
CA GLN A 145 -8.99 9.62 -6.57
C GLN A 145 -8.97 10.01 -8.06
N GLY A 146 -8.27 9.26 -8.91
CA GLY A 146 -8.29 9.45 -10.37
C GLY A 146 -7.59 10.71 -10.90
N GLN A 147 -6.93 11.48 -10.04
CA GLN A 147 -6.10 12.66 -10.39
C GLN A 147 -6.89 13.78 -11.07
N GLN A 148 -8.10 14.01 -10.59
CA GLN A 148 -9.03 15.02 -11.08
C GLN A 148 -9.96 15.43 -9.93
N GLU A 149 -10.78 16.47 -10.13
CA GLU A 149 -11.66 17.02 -9.08
C GLU A 149 -12.74 16.02 -8.62
N ASP A 150 -13.24 15.15 -9.51
CA ASP A 150 -14.26 14.16 -9.17
C ASP A 150 -13.74 12.75 -9.47
N SER A 151 -13.92 11.80 -8.56
CA SER A 151 -13.52 10.42 -8.76
C SER A 151 -14.13 9.79 -10.02
N PRO A 152 -13.36 9.06 -10.85
CA PRO A 152 -13.92 8.26 -11.93
C PRO A 152 -14.75 7.06 -11.44
N PHE A 153 -14.76 6.82 -10.12
CA PHE A 153 -15.49 5.74 -9.46
C PHE A 153 -16.73 6.22 -8.70
N GLU A 154 -17.13 7.50 -8.80
CA GLU A 154 -18.32 8.04 -8.14
C GLU A 154 -19.55 7.13 -8.32
N GLY A 155 -20.20 6.80 -7.19
CA GLY A 155 -21.38 5.94 -7.13
C GLY A 155 -21.11 4.44 -7.28
N GLN A 156 -19.87 4.03 -7.55
CA GLN A 156 -19.49 2.62 -7.66
C GLN A 156 -19.11 2.03 -6.30
N THR A 157 -19.42 0.75 -6.12
CA THR A 157 -18.89 -0.03 -5.00
C THR A 157 -17.51 -0.57 -5.37
N VAL A 158 -16.49 -0.22 -4.58
CA VAL A 158 -15.09 -0.63 -4.80
C VAL A 158 -14.52 -1.26 -3.53
N SER A 159 -13.44 -2.03 -3.70
CA SER A 159 -12.59 -2.45 -2.59
C SER A 159 -11.26 -1.73 -2.69
N VAL A 160 -10.90 -0.97 -1.66
CA VAL A 160 -9.64 -0.24 -1.58
C VAL A 160 -8.69 -0.93 -0.61
N THR A 161 -7.39 -0.90 -0.91
CA THR A 161 -6.33 -1.39 0.00
C THR A 161 -5.49 -0.22 0.49
N GLY A 162 -5.03 -0.27 1.75
CA GLY A 162 -4.20 0.80 2.31
C GLY A 162 -3.90 0.62 3.79
N ILE A 163 -3.14 1.57 4.32
CA ILE A 163 -2.82 1.68 5.74
C ILE A 163 -3.76 2.71 6.36
N VAL A 164 -4.42 2.36 7.46
CA VAL A 164 -5.26 3.29 8.23
C VAL A 164 -4.38 4.40 8.82
N THR A 165 -4.58 5.65 8.41
CA THR A 165 -3.82 6.84 8.85
C THR A 165 -4.55 7.64 9.91
N ALA A 166 -5.87 7.58 9.94
CA ALA A 166 -6.71 8.08 11.01
C ALA A 166 -7.78 7.04 11.36
N ASP A 167 -7.89 6.72 12.65
CA ASP A 167 -8.83 5.74 13.15
C ASP A 167 -10.21 6.36 13.48
N PRO A 168 -11.27 5.54 13.61
CA PRO A 168 -12.64 5.99 13.83
C PRO A 168 -12.87 6.87 15.06
N ASN A 169 -11.94 6.87 16.02
CA ASN A 169 -12.03 7.66 17.25
C ASN A 169 -11.30 9.01 17.14
N ASP A 170 -10.47 9.20 16.11
CA ASP A 170 -9.64 10.40 15.95
C ASP A 170 -10.50 11.65 15.74
N TYR A 171 -11.57 11.54 14.94
CA TYR A 171 -12.36 12.70 14.52
C TYR A 171 -13.73 12.79 15.20
N THR A 172 -13.73 12.76 16.53
CA THR A 172 -14.94 12.65 17.36
C THR A 172 -15.28 13.90 18.17
N ALA A 173 -14.43 14.92 18.21
CA ALA A 173 -14.59 16.05 19.13
C ALA A 173 -15.84 16.91 18.86
N VAL A 174 -16.23 17.07 17.60
CA VAL A 174 -17.38 17.91 17.19
C VAL A 174 -18.39 17.18 16.30
N SER A 175 -18.15 15.91 15.98
CA SER A 175 -18.96 15.11 15.07
C SER A 175 -19.59 13.92 15.80
N THR A 176 -20.87 13.65 15.54
CA THR A 176 -21.52 12.38 15.91
C THR A 176 -21.37 11.31 14.84
N SER A 177 -20.81 11.68 13.68
CA SER A 177 -20.49 10.76 12.60
C SER A 177 -19.09 10.19 12.77
N THR A 178 -18.92 8.95 12.33
CA THR A 178 -17.67 8.21 12.37
C THR A 178 -16.89 8.43 11.08
N TYR A 179 -15.67 8.92 11.21
CA TYR A 179 -14.73 9.12 10.11
C TYR A 179 -13.44 8.36 10.40
N GLY A 180 -12.86 7.78 9.36
CA GLY A 180 -11.49 7.29 9.38
C GLY A 180 -10.80 7.68 8.07
N ALA A 181 -9.51 7.45 7.97
CA ALA A 181 -8.78 7.63 6.72
C ALA A 181 -7.83 6.47 6.50
N LEU A 182 -7.66 6.08 5.25
CA LEU A 182 -6.58 5.20 4.83
C LEU A 182 -5.77 5.88 3.73
N ALA A 183 -4.54 5.41 3.56
CA ALA A 183 -3.68 5.86 2.48
C ALA A 183 -2.92 4.68 1.83
N ASP A 184 -2.53 4.86 0.57
CA ASP A 184 -1.57 3.97 -0.06
C ASP A 184 -0.25 4.00 0.73
N ALA A 185 0.37 2.83 0.87
CA ALA A 185 1.56 2.65 1.72
C ALA A 185 2.74 3.55 1.33
N GLY A 186 2.82 3.92 0.05
CA GLY A 186 3.85 4.82 -0.48
C GLY A 186 3.64 6.30 -0.18
N GLY A 187 2.44 6.71 0.26
CA GLY A 187 2.05 8.11 0.42
C GLY A 187 2.08 8.89 -0.90
N GLY A 188 2.20 10.22 -0.78
CA GLY A 188 2.30 11.15 -1.91
C GLY A 188 0.94 11.71 -2.39
N PRO A 189 0.93 12.43 -3.52
CA PRO A 189 -0.28 13.05 -4.03
C PRO A 189 -1.30 11.97 -4.45
N TRP A 190 -2.57 12.23 -4.15
CA TRP A 190 -3.74 11.39 -4.41
C TRP A 190 -3.73 10.07 -3.67
N SER A 191 -2.84 9.89 -2.69
CA SER A 191 -2.66 8.60 -2.02
C SER A 191 -3.62 8.40 -0.85
N GLY A 192 -4.53 9.34 -0.57
CA GLY A 192 -5.40 9.34 0.59
C GLY A 192 -6.86 9.12 0.24
N LEU A 193 -7.62 8.52 1.15
CA LEU A 193 -9.06 8.39 1.03
C LEU A 193 -9.74 8.50 2.40
N LEU A 194 -10.61 9.50 2.54
CA LEU A 194 -11.48 9.61 3.70
C LEU A 194 -12.55 8.52 3.64
N MET A 195 -12.85 7.93 4.79
CA MET A 195 -13.93 6.97 4.95
C MET A 195 -14.98 7.53 5.90
N TYR A 196 -16.25 7.34 5.54
CA TYR A 196 -17.39 7.82 6.30
C TYR A 196 -18.38 6.69 6.59
N GLY A 197 -18.58 6.34 7.86
CA GLY A 197 -19.58 5.36 8.27
C GLY A 197 -19.31 4.68 9.59
N SER A 198 -20.37 4.25 10.28
CA SER A 198 -20.29 3.61 11.61
C SER A 198 -19.63 2.23 11.60
N ASP A 199 -19.62 1.54 10.44
CA ASP A 199 -19.08 0.19 10.30
C ASP A 199 -17.53 0.16 10.24
N LEU A 200 -16.88 1.31 10.46
CA LEU A 200 -15.43 1.42 10.60
C LEU A 200 -14.92 1.06 12.00
N ALA A 201 -15.82 0.90 12.99
CA ALA A 201 -15.45 0.67 14.38
C ALA A 201 -14.46 -0.50 14.54
N GLY A 202 -13.39 -0.27 15.30
CA GLY A 202 -12.36 -1.26 15.60
C GLY A 202 -11.08 -1.14 14.78
N LEU A 203 -11.08 -0.41 13.66
CA LEU A 203 -9.86 -0.05 12.95
C LEU A 203 -8.95 0.79 13.83
N GLN A 204 -7.64 0.61 13.68
CA GLN A 204 -6.60 1.35 14.39
C GLN A 204 -5.59 1.92 13.40
N ARG A 205 -4.98 3.06 13.77
CA ARG A 205 -3.87 3.61 12.99
C ARG A 205 -2.78 2.54 12.79
N GLY A 206 -2.32 2.36 11.55
CA GLY A 206 -1.32 1.36 11.20
C GLY A 206 -1.88 -0.03 10.88
N ASP A 207 -3.19 -0.22 10.81
CA ASP A 207 -3.77 -1.44 10.25
C ASP A 207 -3.61 -1.43 8.72
N SER A 208 -3.09 -2.51 8.13
CA SER A 208 -3.19 -2.76 6.69
C SER A 208 -4.53 -3.43 6.40
N VAL A 209 -5.33 -2.79 5.55
CA VAL A 209 -6.73 -3.17 5.38
C VAL A 209 -7.13 -3.29 3.92
N THR A 210 -8.19 -4.07 3.69
CA THR A 210 -9.09 -3.86 2.56
C THR A 210 -10.42 -3.35 3.07
N VAL A 211 -10.92 -2.26 2.51
CA VAL A 211 -12.24 -1.71 2.84
C VAL A 211 -13.11 -1.72 1.58
N THR A 212 -14.33 -2.23 1.69
CA THR A 212 -15.31 -2.23 0.60
C THR A 212 -16.42 -1.24 0.92
N GLY A 213 -16.69 -0.30 0.02
CA GLY A 213 -17.69 0.75 0.20
C GLY A 213 -18.08 1.42 -1.11
N VAL A 214 -18.92 2.45 -1.04
CA VAL A 214 -19.34 3.23 -2.21
C VAL A 214 -18.50 4.50 -2.28
N VAL A 215 -17.91 4.79 -3.43
CA VAL A 215 -17.24 6.08 -3.66
C VAL A 215 -18.29 7.18 -3.83
N ASP A 216 -18.11 8.32 -3.17
CA ASP A 216 -19.01 9.47 -3.22
C ASP A 216 -18.25 10.78 -3.35
N GLU A 217 -18.80 11.71 -4.11
CA GLU A 217 -18.36 13.11 -4.12
C GLU A 217 -19.23 13.93 -3.16
N TYR A 218 -18.78 14.05 -1.92
CA TYR A 218 -19.53 14.72 -0.87
C TYR A 218 -19.14 16.19 -0.72
N TYR A 219 -19.87 17.07 -1.42
CA TYR A 219 -19.60 18.52 -1.46
C TYR A 219 -18.18 18.86 -1.97
N GLY A 220 -17.69 18.12 -2.97
CA GLY A 220 -16.38 18.32 -3.58
C GLY A 220 -15.25 17.66 -2.80
N MET A 221 -15.53 16.57 -2.09
CA MET A 221 -14.53 15.72 -1.45
C MET A 221 -14.83 14.27 -1.81
N THR A 222 -13.83 13.58 -2.32
CA THR A 222 -13.92 12.15 -2.65
C THR A 222 -13.80 11.34 -1.36
N GLU A 223 -14.85 10.58 -1.02
CA GLU A 223 -14.87 9.71 0.15
C GLU A 223 -15.39 8.30 -0.16
N LEU A 224 -14.99 7.33 0.67
CA LEU A 224 -15.61 6.01 0.72
C LEU A 224 -16.72 6.02 1.77
N LYS A 225 -17.98 6.18 1.33
CA LYS A 225 -19.13 6.20 2.22
C LYS A 225 -19.71 4.82 2.49
N TYR A 226 -20.27 4.71 3.70
CA TYR A 226 -20.94 3.53 4.25
C TYR A 226 -20.22 2.22 3.91
N PRO A 227 -18.99 2.03 4.41
CA PRO A 227 -18.26 0.78 4.26
C PRO A 227 -19.14 -0.42 4.58
N ILE A 228 -19.24 -1.36 3.63
CA ILE A 228 -20.05 -2.57 3.73
C ILE A 228 -19.30 -3.62 4.55
N SER A 229 -17.97 -3.63 4.44
CA SER A 229 -17.07 -4.55 5.15
C SER A 229 -15.64 -4.04 5.10
N TYR A 230 -14.84 -4.44 6.08
CA TYR A 230 -13.39 -4.36 5.99
C TYR A 230 -12.74 -5.67 6.43
N VAL A 231 -11.50 -5.89 5.98
CA VAL A 231 -10.62 -6.97 6.42
C VAL A 231 -9.31 -6.33 6.86
N VAL A 232 -8.88 -6.61 8.09
CA VAL A 232 -7.54 -6.28 8.58
C VAL A 232 -6.62 -7.44 8.23
N HIS A 233 -5.58 -7.19 7.45
CA HIS A 233 -4.59 -8.19 7.05
C HIS A 233 -3.49 -8.33 8.10
N SER A 234 -3.06 -7.19 8.66
CA SER A 234 -1.98 -7.07 9.65
C SER A 234 -2.11 -5.73 10.38
N THR A 235 -1.37 -5.58 11.49
CA THR A 235 -1.46 -4.40 12.37
C THR A 235 -0.08 -3.85 12.72
N GLY A 236 -0.02 -2.58 13.13
CA GLY A 236 1.22 -1.94 13.62
C GLY A 236 2.18 -1.48 12.52
N HIS A 237 1.67 -1.23 11.31
CA HIS A 237 2.44 -0.71 10.20
C HIS A 237 2.82 0.74 10.42
N THR A 238 3.98 1.14 9.89
CA THR A 238 4.37 2.55 9.84
C THR A 238 3.41 3.31 8.95
N LEU A 239 2.92 4.46 9.42
CA LEU A 239 2.09 5.34 8.60
C LEU A 239 2.93 5.97 7.48
N PRO A 240 2.34 6.27 6.30
CA PRO A 240 2.96 7.15 5.32
C PRO A 240 3.38 8.47 5.98
N ALA A 241 4.57 8.95 5.65
CA ALA A 241 5.08 10.21 6.19
C ALA A 241 4.17 11.37 5.75
N PRO A 242 3.83 12.31 6.64
CA PRO A 242 3.12 13.52 6.26
C PRO A 242 3.92 14.32 5.21
N GLU A 243 3.23 14.87 4.22
CA GLU A 243 3.88 15.72 3.21
C GLU A 243 4.19 17.10 3.81
N PRO A 244 5.45 17.58 3.75
CA PRO A 244 5.79 18.95 4.13
C PRO A 244 5.19 19.96 3.14
N MET A 245 4.39 20.88 3.66
CA MET A 245 3.71 21.91 2.87
C MET A 245 4.05 23.31 3.41
N ILE A 246 3.67 24.34 2.66
CA ILE A 246 3.62 25.73 3.14
C ILE A 246 2.16 26.18 3.21
N THR A 247 1.82 27.06 4.15
CA THR A 247 0.42 27.45 4.40
C THR A 247 -0.21 28.16 3.19
N GLY A 248 0.57 28.93 2.44
CA GLY A 248 0.11 29.62 1.23
C GLY A 248 -0.33 28.68 0.09
N ASP A 249 0.25 27.47 -0.01
CA ASP A 249 -0.16 26.47 -1.00
C ASP A 249 -1.50 25.83 -0.65
N LEU A 250 -1.84 25.76 0.65
CA LEU A 250 -3.10 25.24 1.17
C LEU A 250 -4.21 26.31 1.20
N ALA A 251 -3.84 27.59 1.15
CA ALA A 251 -4.75 28.73 1.20
C ALA A 251 -5.59 28.95 -0.07
N THR A 252 -5.26 28.27 -1.18
CA THR A 252 -5.92 28.47 -2.49
C THR A 252 -6.48 27.17 -3.04
N SER A 253 -7.51 27.22 -3.90
CA SER A 253 -8.22 26.03 -4.39
C SER A 253 -7.57 25.31 -5.59
N LEU A 254 -6.35 25.66 -6.02
CA LEU A 254 -5.75 25.12 -7.25
C LEU A 254 -4.72 24.00 -7.02
N ASN A 255 -3.97 24.06 -5.93
CA ASN A 255 -2.90 23.10 -5.60
C ASN A 255 -3.27 21.99 -4.59
N PRO A 256 -4.19 22.18 -3.63
CA PRO A 256 -4.36 21.25 -2.50
C PRO A 256 -5.20 20.01 -2.81
N GLU A 257 -5.93 19.97 -3.93
CA GLU A 257 -6.79 18.83 -4.31
C GLU A 257 -6.02 17.50 -4.30
N GLN A 258 -4.80 17.51 -4.84
CA GLN A 258 -3.95 16.32 -4.84
C GLN A 258 -3.53 15.84 -3.45
N TRP A 259 -3.70 16.66 -2.42
CA TRP A 259 -3.37 16.33 -1.04
C TRP A 259 -4.63 16.02 -0.23
N GLU A 260 -5.81 16.03 -0.85
CA GLU A 260 -7.05 15.65 -0.18
C GLU A 260 -6.93 14.25 0.44
N SER A 261 -7.35 14.14 1.70
CA SER A 261 -7.25 12.91 2.50
C SER A 261 -5.81 12.40 2.71
N VAL A 262 -4.79 13.21 2.39
CA VAL A 262 -3.38 12.93 2.69
C VAL A 262 -2.98 13.69 3.95
N PHE A 263 -2.13 13.09 4.77
CA PHE A 263 -1.53 13.79 5.90
C PHE A 263 -0.49 14.78 5.41
N VAL A 264 -0.59 16.02 5.87
CA VAL A 264 0.36 17.09 5.59
C VAL A 264 0.93 17.62 6.90
N THR A 265 2.11 18.25 6.84
CA THR A 265 2.70 18.98 7.95
C THR A 265 3.15 20.36 7.49
N VAL A 266 2.93 21.36 8.34
CA VAL A 266 3.36 22.74 8.16
C VAL A 266 4.04 23.20 9.45
N SER A 267 5.03 24.06 9.35
CA SER A 267 5.93 24.40 10.47
C SER A 267 6.13 25.92 10.58
N ASP A 268 6.64 26.36 11.73
CA ASP A 268 6.96 27.77 12.03
C ASP A 268 5.74 28.71 11.87
N LEU A 269 4.63 28.37 12.54
CA LEU A 269 3.33 29.00 12.35
C LEU A 269 3.01 30.04 13.41
N ASP A 270 2.37 31.13 12.99
CA ASP A 270 1.71 32.09 13.87
C ASP A 270 0.18 31.92 13.77
N VAL A 271 -0.51 31.82 14.91
CA VAL A 271 -1.98 31.78 14.96
C VAL A 271 -2.54 33.17 14.63
N THR A 272 -3.29 33.29 13.53
CA THR A 272 -3.78 34.57 13.02
C THR A 272 -5.22 34.86 13.43
N GLN A 273 -6.07 33.84 13.50
CA GLN A 273 -7.51 33.99 13.78
C GLN A 273 -8.05 32.82 14.60
N VAL A 274 -8.98 33.10 15.51
CA VAL A 274 -9.67 32.09 16.31
C VAL A 274 -11.18 32.34 16.32
N GLY A 275 -11.96 31.30 16.60
CA GLY A 275 -13.42 31.41 16.67
C GLY A 275 -14.09 31.62 15.30
N LEU A 276 -13.50 31.08 14.24
CA LEU A 276 -14.08 31.12 12.90
C LEU A 276 -15.29 30.16 12.81
N PRO A 277 -16.20 30.38 11.85
CA PRO A 277 -17.33 29.48 11.63
C PRO A 277 -16.92 28.03 11.39
N TYR A 278 -17.87 27.10 11.58
CA TYR A 278 -17.69 25.67 11.26
C TYR A 278 -16.55 24.97 12.00
N TYR A 279 -16.29 25.40 13.24
CA TYR A 279 -15.26 24.81 14.10
C TYR A 279 -13.87 24.89 13.46
N THR A 280 -13.49 26.09 13.05
CA THR A 280 -12.20 26.37 12.41
C THR A 280 -11.48 27.53 13.07
N TRP A 281 -10.17 27.60 12.82
CA TRP A 281 -9.28 28.69 13.17
C TRP A 281 -8.18 28.77 12.10
N ALA A 282 -7.32 29.78 12.15
CA ALA A 282 -6.35 30.03 11.08
C ALA A 282 -4.95 30.33 11.61
N PHE A 283 -3.96 29.99 10.80
CA PHE A 283 -2.54 30.24 11.05
C PHE A 283 -1.78 30.46 9.73
N ASP A 284 -0.57 30.99 9.83
CA ASP A 284 0.26 31.38 8.70
C ASP A 284 1.74 31.15 9.02
N ASP A 285 2.51 30.59 8.07
CA ASP A 285 3.98 30.50 8.12
C ASP A 285 4.67 31.74 7.49
N GLY A 286 3.86 32.73 7.09
CA GLY A 286 4.26 33.94 6.37
C GLY A 286 4.10 33.85 4.85
N SER A 287 3.72 32.69 4.31
CA SER A 287 3.44 32.48 2.88
C SER A 287 1.97 32.67 2.51
N GLY A 288 1.06 32.66 3.49
CA GLY A 288 -0.37 32.87 3.32
C GLY A 288 -1.20 32.09 4.33
N GLU A 289 -2.27 32.68 4.82
CA GLU A 289 -3.13 32.09 5.85
C GLU A 289 -3.87 30.83 5.37
N CYS A 290 -3.79 29.74 6.13
CA CYS A 290 -4.58 28.52 5.92
C CYS A 290 -5.38 28.15 7.17
N TYR A 291 -6.31 27.20 7.03
CA TYR A 291 -7.22 26.83 8.12
C TYR A 291 -6.83 25.53 8.80
N ALA A 292 -7.09 25.49 10.12
CA ALA A 292 -7.20 24.26 10.86
C ALA A 292 -8.63 23.98 11.29
N GLY A 293 -8.97 22.71 11.37
CA GLY A 293 -10.22 22.25 11.96
C GLY A 293 -10.04 21.74 13.39
N THR A 294 -11.17 21.41 14.01
CA THR A 294 -11.22 20.89 15.39
C THR A 294 -11.91 19.53 15.46
N MET A 295 -11.78 18.72 14.40
CA MET A 295 -12.39 17.38 14.39
C MET A 295 -11.68 16.44 15.36
N GLY A 296 -10.35 16.59 15.49
CA GLY A 296 -9.48 15.86 16.40
C GLY A 296 -9.79 16.04 17.88
N ASP A 297 -9.50 15.02 18.69
CA ASP A 297 -9.53 15.10 20.15
C ASP A 297 -8.17 15.56 20.69
N PHE A 298 -7.90 16.87 20.58
CA PHE A 298 -6.72 17.53 21.12
C PHE A 298 -7.09 18.53 22.22
N SER A 299 -6.14 18.82 23.11
CA SER A 299 -6.31 19.67 24.28
C SER A 299 -5.82 21.11 24.08
N TYR A 300 -5.01 21.37 23.04
CA TYR A 300 -4.56 22.72 22.69
C TYR A 300 -5.74 23.66 22.40
N VAL A 301 -5.72 24.85 23.01
CA VAL A 301 -6.73 25.90 22.78
C VAL A 301 -6.03 27.08 22.12
N PRO A 302 -6.26 27.35 20.82
CA PRO A 302 -5.53 28.37 20.09
C PRO A 302 -5.86 29.78 20.59
N ALA A 303 -4.85 30.63 20.71
CA ALA A 303 -4.97 32.07 20.89
C ALA A 303 -4.21 32.83 19.80
N VAL A 304 -4.75 33.96 19.35
CA VAL A 304 -4.09 34.80 18.33
C VAL A 304 -2.73 35.26 18.84
N GLY A 305 -1.69 35.03 18.03
CA GLY A 305 -0.29 35.31 18.35
C GLY A 305 0.45 34.17 19.05
N ASP A 306 -0.18 33.02 19.27
CA ASP A 306 0.54 31.80 19.63
C ASP A 306 1.44 31.36 18.47
N THR A 307 2.58 30.78 18.80
CA THR A 307 3.50 30.16 17.83
C THR A 307 3.38 28.64 17.91
N ILE A 308 3.36 27.95 16.78
CA ILE A 308 3.33 26.49 16.69
C ILE A 308 4.54 26.04 15.86
N SER A 309 5.36 25.17 16.43
CA SER A 309 6.56 24.64 15.78
C SER A 309 6.21 23.71 14.61
N ASP A 310 5.30 22.75 14.82
CA ASP A 310 4.82 21.84 13.78
C ASP A 310 3.32 21.55 13.96
N PHE A 311 2.58 21.54 12.85
CA PHE A 311 1.16 21.21 12.82
C PHE A 311 0.91 20.19 11.72
N THR A 312 0.53 18.98 12.13
CA THR A 312 0.26 17.84 11.25
C THR A 312 -1.24 17.54 11.22
N GLY A 313 -1.75 17.03 10.10
CA GLY A 313 -3.12 16.54 10.07
C GLY A 313 -3.55 16.08 8.69
N LEU A 314 -4.73 15.47 8.64
CA LEU A 314 -5.37 15.10 7.40
C LEU A 314 -5.85 16.36 6.69
N LEU A 315 -5.47 16.55 5.43
CA LEU A 315 -6.00 17.65 4.63
C LEU A 315 -7.43 17.32 4.19
N TRP A 316 -8.37 18.16 4.61
CA TRP A 316 -9.79 17.90 4.49
C TRP A 316 -10.49 19.10 3.83
N TYR A 317 -11.13 18.88 2.70
CA TYR A 317 -11.97 19.87 2.05
C TYR A 317 -13.39 19.91 2.63
N SER A 318 -13.84 21.08 3.10
CA SER A 318 -15.24 21.27 3.46
C SER A 318 -15.61 22.75 3.53
N ARG A 319 -16.85 23.09 3.13
CA ARG A 319 -17.36 24.47 3.14
C ARG A 319 -16.44 25.41 2.34
N ASP A 320 -16.11 24.99 1.12
CA ASP A 320 -15.33 25.75 0.15
C ASP A 320 -13.88 26.08 0.57
N ASN A 321 -13.33 25.35 1.55
CA ASN A 321 -11.98 25.56 2.06
C ASN A 321 -11.31 24.25 2.45
N PHE A 322 -10.00 24.16 2.18
CA PHE A 322 -9.13 23.13 2.74
C PHE A 322 -8.75 23.47 4.18
N LYS A 323 -8.62 22.42 4.98
CA LYS A 323 -8.30 22.52 6.41
C LYS A 323 -7.35 21.39 6.78
N ILE A 324 -6.36 21.68 7.61
CA ILE A 324 -5.58 20.63 8.25
C ILE A 324 -6.35 20.17 9.50
N GLN A 325 -6.68 18.88 9.57
CA GLN A 325 -7.39 18.26 10.69
C GLN A 325 -6.41 17.40 11.50
N PRO A 326 -5.88 17.91 12.64
CA PRO A 326 -5.08 17.09 13.53
C PRO A 326 -5.94 15.99 14.13
N ARG A 327 -5.35 14.85 14.47
CA ARG A 327 -6.05 13.76 15.14
C ARG A 327 -6.09 13.98 16.66
N ASP A 328 -4.96 14.33 17.24
CA ASP A 328 -4.75 14.46 18.69
C ASP A 328 -3.58 15.42 19.02
N ASP A 329 -3.20 15.49 20.30
CA ASP A 329 -2.10 16.34 20.78
C ASP A 329 -0.71 16.01 20.18
N TYR A 330 -0.48 14.81 19.64
CA TYR A 330 0.80 14.47 19.00
C TYR A 330 0.95 15.12 17.63
N ASP A 331 -0.13 15.57 17.03
CA ASP A 331 -0.13 16.28 15.75
C ASP A 331 0.13 17.80 15.91
N ILE A 332 0.30 18.30 17.14
CA ILE A 332 0.51 19.73 17.43
C ILE A 332 1.73 19.91 18.34
N ILE A 333 2.81 20.49 17.79
CA ILE A 333 4.04 20.77 18.52
C ILE A 333 4.16 22.29 18.71
N ILE A 334 4.18 22.75 19.96
CA ILE A 334 4.24 24.17 20.34
C ILE A 334 5.68 24.53 20.72
#